data_AF-A0A9E2C0M2-F1
#
_entry.id   AF-A0A9E2C0M2-F1
#
_cell.length_a   1.000
_cell.length_b   1.000
_cell.length_c   1.000
_cell.angle_alpha   90.00
_cell.angle_beta   90.00
_cell.angle_gamma   90.00
#
_symmetry.space_group_name_H-M   'P 1'
#
loop_
_entity.id
_entity.type
_entity.pdbx_description
1 polymer ?
#
loop_
_entity_poly.entity_id
_entity_poly.type
_entity_poly.pdbx_seq_one_letter_code
_entity_poly.pdbx_strand_id
1 'polypeptide(L)'
;MKTLHSLCMFMLALASISYADFIEVSGDVSGIWDADTVLVTGEVQIPAGDSLTIAPGVEVLFMGNYKLIANDAALLQAIGTETDSIRFDWYYEGMYWHGIRFIVSADSSRLEYCIIKHGFASGADVNGGGIQINTCSPTITHCTIDSCKAAYDGGAIWAEYSASEISFCTITNNFGDDDCGAISFSNSNPVFNGNYIAANWADDSVGGAFFNSGTVTFTDNTVTGNWAGNDGGGLFLEITDGLIANNTISNNSANEEGGGVFVNGPSNLMIEYNLINDNFAADDGGGILFSDDWSCTIRRNIIADNTTNQVGGGICVQSGSHTIIDNEIYGNQAGQHGGGIYNAAQYIIIQGNLIASNSCESSYNGGGIYLNDGDNQVINNVVCNNSAYKGGGIYCESPINAITGNQIYLNEAYLQGGGLYCENNSNDITYNYITNNQTTATNGQGGGVFLIGSNHRVASNVVNENFTNYGGGIYISACNGLDFYNNDLAHNIAVANGGGMYLMSI
;
A
#
# COMPACT_ATOMS: atom_id res chain seq x y z
N MET A 1 -46.60 -78.98 20.23
CA MET A 1 -45.19 -78.53 20.33
C MET A 1 -45.09 -77.23 19.54
N LYS A 2 -44.80 -76.11 20.24
CA LYS A 2 -44.14 -74.87 19.76
C LYS A 2 -44.71 -74.14 18.52
N THR A 3 -45.35 -72.96 18.69
CA THR A 3 -44.79 -71.58 18.48
C THR A 3 -44.38 -71.31 17.02
N LEU A 4 -44.69 -70.22 16.33
CA LEU A 4 -44.55 -68.80 16.68
C LEU A 4 -45.18 -67.99 15.52
N HIS A 5 -46.07 -67.02 15.77
CA HIS A 5 -46.47 -66.04 14.75
C HIS A 5 -45.60 -64.79 14.92
N SER A 6 -44.87 -64.44 13.87
CA SER A 6 -43.99 -63.27 13.81
C SER A 6 -44.81 -61.99 13.79
N LEU A 7 -44.57 -61.08 14.73
CA LEU A 7 -45.08 -59.72 14.69
C LEU A 7 -43.87 -58.77 14.52
N CYS A 8 -43.66 -58.29 13.31
CA CYS A 8 -42.73 -57.20 13.04
C CYS A 8 -43.30 -55.90 13.60
N MET A 9 -42.74 -55.40 14.71
CA MET A 9 -42.92 -54.01 15.14
C MET A 9 -41.97 -53.12 14.33
N PHE A 10 -42.53 -52.37 13.38
CA PHE A 10 -41.88 -51.18 12.85
C PHE A 10 -41.85 -50.12 13.95
N MET A 11 -40.67 -49.80 14.49
CA MET A 11 -40.45 -48.56 15.23
C MET A 11 -40.49 -47.42 14.21
N LEU A 12 -41.60 -46.68 14.18
CA LEU A 12 -41.64 -45.36 13.56
C LEU A 12 -40.76 -44.44 14.41
N ALA A 13 -39.56 -44.11 13.93
CA ALA A 13 -38.85 -42.95 14.42
C ALA A 13 -39.66 -41.71 13.99
N LEU A 14 -40.37 -41.11 14.93
CA LEU A 14 -40.92 -39.76 14.78
C LEU A 14 -39.72 -38.82 14.69
N ALA A 15 -39.30 -38.51 13.46
CA ALA A 15 -38.49 -37.33 13.21
C ALA A 15 -39.32 -36.12 13.67
N SER A 16 -38.95 -35.54 14.81
CA SER A 16 -39.41 -34.22 15.18
C SER A 16 -38.93 -33.26 14.10
N ILE A 17 -39.87 -32.75 13.30
CA ILE A 17 -39.63 -31.58 12.48
C ILE A 17 -39.44 -30.45 13.50
N SER A 18 -38.19 -30.07 13.80
CA SER A 18 -37.95 -28.80 14.48
C SER A 18 -38.29 -27.71 13.47
N TYR A 19 -39.30 -26.90 13.79
CA TYR A 19 -39.45 -25.63 13.11
C TYR A 19 -38.24 -24.78 13.48
N ALA A 20 -37.67 -24.07 12.51
CA ALA A 20 -36.64 -23.08 12.80
C ALA A 20 -37.25 -22.09 13.81
N ASP A 21 -36.59 -21.92 14.96
CA ASP A 21 -37.06 -20.98 15.96
C ASP A 21 -36.76 -19.56 15.47
N PHE A 22 -37.76 -18.68 15.52
CA PHE A 22 -37.56 -17.29 15.16
C PHE A 22 -38.18 -16.34 16.16
N ILE A 23 -37.50 -15.20 16.36
CA ILE A 23 -38.01 -14.09 17.16
C ILE A 23 -38.08 -12.83 16.31
N GLU A 24 -39.06 -11.98 16.58
CA GLU A 24 -39.16 -10.64 16.00
C GLU A 24 -38.70 -9.61 17.04
N VAL A 25 -37.85 -8.68 16.62
CA VAL A 25 -37.29 -7.65 17.50
C VAL A 25 -37.44 -6.25 16.89
N SER A 26 -37.65 -5.27 17.76
CA SER A 26 -37.65 -3.83 17.47
C SER A 26 -37.56 -3.05 18.79
N GLY A 27 -37.06 -1.82 18.75
CA GLY A 27 -36.90 -0.95 19.92
C GLY A 27 -35.75 -1.37 20.84
N ASP A 28 -35.93 -1.13 22.13
CA ASP A 28 -34.94 -1.48 23.15
C ASP A 28 -34.85 -3.01 23.31
N VAL A 29 -33.62 -3.55 23.20
CA VAL A 29 -33.33 -4.98 23.30
C VAL A 29 -32.20 -5.26 24.28
N SER A 30 -32.29 -6.37 25.00
CA SER A 30 -31.23 -6.86 25.89
C SER A 30 -31.39 -8.36 26.15
N GLY A 31 -30.40 -8.97 26.80
CA GLY A 31 -30.41 -10.39 27.14
C GLY A 31 -29.70 -11.25 26.10
N ILE A 32 -30.31 -12.38 25.73
CA ILE A 32 -29.71 -13.38 24.85
C ILE A 32 -30.63 -13.62 23.65
N TRP A 33 -30.07 -13.55 22.44
CA TRP A 33 -30.68 -14.08 21.22
C TRP A 33 -30.10 -15.47 20.94
N ASP A 34 -30.92 -16.50 21.13
CA ASP A 34 -30.57 -17.94 20.99
C ASP A 34 -31.60 -18.67 20.09
N ALA A 35 -32.19 -17.94 19.14
CA ALA A 35 -33.10 -18.47 18.14
C ALA A 35 -32.35 -18.69 16.82
N ASP A 36 -32.83 -19.60 15.96
CA ASP A 36 -32.21 -19.84 14.65
C ASP A 36 -32.22 -18.56 13.80
N THR A 37 -33.29 -17.76 13.90
CA THR A 37 -33.43 -16.49 13.16
C THR A 37 -33.98 -15.37 14.03
N VAL A 38 -33.37 -14.20 13.92
CA VAL A 38 -33.85 -12.94 14.52
C VAL A 38 -34.30 -12.02 13.39
N LEU A 39 -35.60 -11.76 13.31
CA LEU A 39 -36.18 -10.83 12.35
C LEU A 39 -36.24 -9.43 12.95
N VAL A 40 -35.46 -8.50 12.41
CA VAL A 40 -35.43 -7.11 12.84
C VAL A 40 -36.50 -6.33 12.07
N THR A 41 -37.60 -6.03 12.75
CA THR A 41 -38.81 -5.40 12.18
C THR A 41 -38.89 -3.89 12.41
N GLY A 42 -37.93 -3.34 13.15
CA GLY A 42 -37.75 -1.92 13.44
C GLY A 42 -36.33 -1.67 13.91
N GLU A 43 -35.96 -0.41 14.09
CA GLU A 43 -34.66 -0.05 14.66
C GLU A 43 -34.46 -0.71 16.04
N VAL A 44 -33.29 -1.29 16.28
CA VAL A 44 -32.97 -1.97 17.55
C VAL A 44 -31.81 -1.30 18.25
N GLN A 45 -31.99 -1.06 19.55
CA GLN A 45 -31.01 -0.39 20.39
C GLN A 45 -30.79 -1.20 21.67
N ILE A 46 -29.53 -1.40 22.03
CA ILE A 46 -29.13 -1.90 23.34
C ILE A 46 -29.08 -0.67 24.27
N PRO A 47 -29.92 -0.61 25.31
CA PRO A 47 -29.95 0.54 26.22
C PRO A 47 -28.63 0.75 26.95
N ALA A 48 -28.42 1.98 27.44
CA ALA A 48 -27.22 2.36 28.16
C ALA A 48 -26.95 1.42 29.36
N GLY A 49 -25.76 0.84 29.39
CA GLY A 49 -25.33 -0.11 30.43
C GLY A 49 -25.96 -1.50 30.38
N ASP A 50 -26.89 -1.77 29.46
CA ASP A 50 -27.42 -3.10 29.21
C ASP A 50 -26.49 -3.92 28.30
N SER A 51 -26.76 -5.22 28.21
CA SER A 51 -26.01 -6.13 27.36
C SER A 51 -26.91 -6.96 26.46
N LEU A 52 -26.48 -7.16 25.22
CA LEU A 52 -27.02 -8.15 24.31
C LEU A 52 -25.95 -9.18 23.95
N THR A 53 -26.28 -10.46 24.12
CA THR A 53 -25.49 -11.59 23.63
C THR A 53 -26.23 -12.26 22.49
N ILE A 54 -25.55 -12.50 21.39
CA ILE A 54 -26.09 -13.23 20.23
C ILE A 54 -25.34 -14.57 20.18
N ALA A 55 -26.08 -15.67 20.25
CA ALA A 55 -25.52 -17.01 20.25
C ALA A 55 -24.91 -17.36 18.87
N PRO A 56 -23.95 -18.30 18.80
CA PRO A 56 -23.46 -18.84 17.53
C PRO A 56 -24.59 -19.33 16.61
N GLY A 57 -24.39 -19.20 15.29
CA GLY A 57 -25.34 -19.68 14.28
C GLY A 57 -26.59 -18.84 14.04
N VAL A 58 -26.81 -17.79 14.84
CA VAL A 58 -27.99 -16.93 14.70
C VAL A 58 -27.94 -16.14 13.39
N GLU A 59 -29.03 -16.20 12.63
CA GLU A 59 -29.28 -15.36 11.45
C GLU A 59 -30.07 -14.10 11.85
N VAL A 60 -29.42 -12.95 11.88
CA VAL A 60 -30.03 -11.64 12.16
C VAL A 60 -30.39 -10.96 10.84
N LEU A 61 -31.67 -10.98 10.49
CA LEU A 61 -32.17 -10.52 9.19
C LEU A 61 -32.99 -9.24 9.33
N PHE A 62 -32.54 -8.18 8.66
CA PHE A 62 -33.17 -6.86 8.72
C PHE A 62 -34.27 -6.69 7.67
N MET A 63 -35.50 -6.42 8.14
CA MET A 63 -36.70 -6.28 7.30
C MET A 63 -36.93 -4.85 6.80
N GLY A 64 -35.87 -4.04 6.75
CA GLY A 64 -35.91 -2.63 6.37
C GLY A 64 -34.59 -1.95 6.67
N ASN A 65 -34.53 -0.65 6.38
CA ASN A 65 -33.38 0.23 6.62
C ASN A 65 -33.23 0.54 8.13
N TYR A 66 -33.07 -0.52 8.93
CA TYR A 66 -32.90 -0.47 10.37
C TYR A 66 -31.44 -0.71 10.73
N LYS A 67 -31.05 -0.31 11.93
CA LYS A 67 -29.71 -0.50 12.50
C LYS A 67 -29.78 -1.27 13.80
N LEU A 68 -28.64 -1.87 14.16
CA LEU A 68 -28.36 -2.36 15.51
C LEU A 68 -27.43 -1.40 16.22
N ILE A 69 -27.91 -0.78 17.30
CA ILE A 69 -27.19 0.28 18.01
C ILE A 69 -26.75 -0.22 19.38
N ALA A 70 -25.45 -0.16 19.68
CA ALA A 70 -24.91 -0.24 21.03
C ALA A 70 -24.48 1.17 21.44
N ASN A 71 -25.25 1.81 22.33
CA ASN A 71 -25.02 3.20 22.75
C ASN A 71 -24.69 3.30 24.26
N ASP A 72 -23.92 4.33 24.65
CA ASP A 72 -23.72 4.74 26.05
C ASP A 72 -23.36 3.59 27.02
N ALA A 73 -22.17 3.02 26.81
CA ALA A 73 -21.63 1.88 27.55
C ALA A 73 -22.42 0.57 27.42
N ALA A 74 -23.37 0.48 26.49
CA ALA A 74 -24.01 -0.80 26.13
C ALA A 74 -22.97 -1.83 25.66
N LEU A 75 -23.21 -3.10 25.99
CA LEU A 75 -22.34 -4.22 25.65
C LEU A 75 -23.00 -5.10 24.58
N LEU A 76 -22.35 -5.23 23.42
CA LEU A 76 -22.72 -6.22 22.42
C LEU A 76 -21.70 -7.36 22.39
N GLN A 77 -22.17 -8.59 22.59
CA GLN A 77 -21.39 -9.82 22.42
C GLN A 77 -21.99 -10.65 21.29
N ALA A 78 -21.49 -10.49 20.06
CA ALA A 78 -21.79 -11.40 18.96
C ALA A 78 -20.55 -12.26 18.72
N ILE A 79 -20.53 -13.44 19.32
CA ILE A 79 -19.39 -14.36 19.28
C ILE A 79 -19.89 -15.68 18.70
N GLY A 80 -19.69 -15.85 17.40
CA GLY A 80 -19.93 -17.10 16.69
C GLY A 80 -18.76 -18.08 16.83
N THR A 81 -18.74 -19.07 15.94
CA THR A 81 -17.60 -19.98 15.77
C THR A 81 -17.27 -20.18 14.30
N GLU A 82 -16.11 -20.76 14.01
CA GLU A 82 -15.68 -21.10 12.63
C GLU A 82 -16.73 -21.93 11.87
N THR A 83 -17.44 -22.82 12.56
CA THR A 83 -18.47 -23.68 11.96
C THR A 83 -19.89 -23.15 12.10
N ASP A 84 -20.08 -22.11 12.91
CA ASP A 84 -21.41 -21.61 13.32
C ASP A 84 -21.34 -20.10 13.51
N SER A 85 -21.10 -19.41 12.41
CA SER A 85 -20.94 -17.96 12.38
C SER A 85 -22.28 -17.25 12.57
N ILE A 86 -22.26 -16.08 13.21
CA ILE A 86 -23.45 -15.23 13.33
C ILE A 86 -23.57 -14.40 12.05
N ARG A 87 -24.74 -14.39 11.40
CA ARG A 87 -24.94 -13.64 10.16
C ARG A 87 -25.82 -12.42 10.39
N PHE A 88 -25.37 -11.27 9.89
CA PHE A 88 -26.14 -10.03 9.80
C PHE A 88 -26.32 -9.68 8.32
N ASP A 89 -27.56 -9.64 7.85
CA ASP A 89 -27.88 -9.42 6.45
C ASP A 89 -29.26 -8.80 6.26
N TRP A 90 -29.60 -8.42 5.03
CA TRP A 90 -30.97 -8.08 4.67
C TRP A 90 -31.88 -9.33 4.74
N TYR A 91 -33.18 -9.12 4.93
CA TYR A 91 -34.16 -10.21 4.84
C TYR A 91 -34.57 -10.52 3.39
N TYR A 92 -34.67 -9.50 2.54
CA TYR A 92 -34.96 -9.64 1.12
C TYR A 92 -33.87 -8.98 0.26
N GLU A 93 -33.48 -9.67 -0.80
CA GLU A 93 -32.53 -9.17 -1.79
C GLU A 93 -32.96 -7.79 -2.33
N GLY A 94 -32.02 -6.85 -2.30
CA GLY A 94 -32.25 -5.46 -2.73
C GLY A 94 -32.94 -4.56 -1.71
N MET A 95 -33.24 -5.06 -0.50
CA MET A 95 -33.40 -4.18 0.66
C MET A 95 -32.02 -3.72 1.15
N TYR A 96 -31.96 -2.84 2.15
CA TYR A 96 -30.70 -2.54 2.82
C TYR A 96 -30.96 -2.41 4.32
N TRP A 97 -29.89 -2.48 5.10
CA TRP A 97 -29.90 -2.17 6.52
C TRP A 97 -28.73 -1.25 6.83
N HIS A 98 -28.82 -0.46 7.89
CA HIS A 98 -27.83 0.58 8.18
C HIS A 98 -26.64 0.04 8.99
N GLY A 99 -26.37 -1.26 9.01
CA GLY A 99 -25.19 -1.78 9.70
C GLY A 99 -25.30 -1.80 11.24
N ILE A 100 -24.18 -2.16 11.88
CA ILE A 100 -24.00 -2.21 13.33
C ILE A 100 -23.33 -0.91 13.79
N ARG A 101 -23.86 -0.26 14.82
CA ARG A 101 -23.44 1.05 15.30
C ARG A 101 -22.96 0.98 16.74
N PHE A 102 -21.66 1.11 16.94
CA PHE A 102 -21.04 1.28 18.25
C PHE A 102 -20.83 2.77 18.52
N ILE A 103 -21.61 3.33 19.43
CA ILE A 103 -21.61 4.76 19.74
C ILE A 103 -21.34 4.91 21.24
N VAL A 104 -20.11 5.26 21.62
CA VAL A 104 -19.70 5.32 23.04
C VAL A 104 -20.02 3.99 23.77
N SER A 105 -19.99 2.86 23.04
CA SER A 105 -20.32 1.55 23.57
C SER A 105 -19.24 1.05 24.54
N ALA A 106 -19.51 -0.04 25.27
CA ALA A 106 -18.48 -0.67 26.08
C ALA A 106 -17.33 -1.18 25.18
N ASP A 107 -16.09 -0.79 25.47
CA ASP A 107 -14.88 -1.26 24.76
C ASP A 107 -14.73 -2.80 24.80
N SER A 108 -15.36 -3.46 25.77
CA SER A 108 -15.41 -4.92 25.84
C SER A 108 -16.40 -5.55 24.86
N SER A 109 -17.07 -4.78 23.99
CA SER A 109 -17.94 -5.31 22.94
C SER A 109 -17.13 -6.07 21.89
N ARG A 110 -17.72 -7.14 21.36
CA ARG A 110 -17.02 -8.09 20.48
C ARG A 110 -17.90 -8.51 19.32
N LEU A 111 -17.28 -8.50 18.14
CA LEU A 111 -17.74 -9.22 16.95
C LEU A 111 -16.67 -10.28 16.65
N GLU A 112 -17.02 -11.55 16.78
CA GLU A 112 -16.11 -12.67 16.55
C GLU A 112 -16.81 -13.75 15.72
N TYR A 113 -16.20 -14.20 14.63
CA TYR A 113 -16.82 -15.13 13.66
C TYR A 113 -18.22 -14.67 13.21
N CYS A 114 -18.32 -13.39 12.83
CA CYS A 114 -19.54 -12.81 12.27
C CYS A 114 -19.44 -12.67 10.75
N ILE A 115 -20.55 -12.83 10.05
CA ILE A 115 -20.70 -12.53 8.63
C ILE A 115 -21.63 -11.31 8.52
N ILE A 116 -21.10 -10.19 8.07
CA ILE A 116 -21.80 -8.92 7.96
C ILE A 116 -21.87 -8.56 6.48
N LYS A 117 -23.07 -8.55 5.92
CA LYS A 117 -23.26 -8.33 4.49
C LYS A 117 -24.31 -7.28 4.18
N HIS A 118 -24.12 -6.61 3.05
CA HIS A 118 -25.11 -5.72 2.44
C HIS A 118 -25.67 -4.63 3.36
N GLY A 119 -24.84 -4.19 4.32
CA GLY A 119 -25.11 -2.97 5.06
C GLY A 119 -24.95 -1.78 4.13
N PHE A 120 -25.90 -0.85 4.11
CA PHE A 120 -25.82 0.40 3.36
C PHE A 120 -26.07 1.59 4.28
N ALA A 121 -25.00 2.32 4.59
CA ALA A 121 -25.06 3.60 5.26
C ALA A 121 -25.51 4.67 4.25
N SER A 122 -26.73 5.18 4.41
CA SER A 122 -27.28 6.26 3.58
C SER A 122 -28.17 7.23 4.39
N GLY A 123 -28.51 8.38 3.80
CA GLY A 123 -29.40 9.34 4.43
C GLY A 123 -28.76 10.03 5.62
N ALA A 124 -29.29 9.80 6.83
CA ALA A 124 -28.73 10.38 8.07
C ALA A 124 -27.51 9.60 8.60
N ASP A 125 -27.35 8.35 8.20
CA ASP A 125 -26.24 7.48 8.61
C ASP A 125 -25.33 7.28 7.39
N VAL A 126 -24.38 8.18 7.14
CA VAL A 126 -23.65 8.20 5.86
C VAL A 126 -22.37 7.35 5.81
N ASN A 127 -21.83 6.98 6.98
CA ASN A 127 -20.55 6.27 7.11
C ASN A 127 -20.74 4.86 7.66
N GLY A 128 -19.79 3.96 7.42
CA GLY A 128 -19.74 2.65 8.07
C GLY A 128 -20.88 1.75 7.63
N GLY A 129 -20.87 1.33 6.36
CA GLY A 129 -21.95 0.55 5.76
C GLY A 129 -22.27 -0.72 6.54
N GLY A 130 -21.24 -1.51 6.83
CA GLY A 130 -21.33 -2.67 7.71
C GLY A 130 -21.27 -2.30 9.18
N ILE A 131 -20.23 -1.56 9.57
CA ILE A 131 -19.92 -1.24 10.96
C ILE A 131 -19.53 0.23 11.10
N GLN A 132 -20.11 0.92 12.08
CA GLN A 132 -19.68 2.23 12.53
C GLN A 132 -19.19 2.17 13.98
N ILE A 133 -18.06 2.81 14.25
CA ILE A 133 -17.46 2.93 15.57
C ILE A 133 -17.23 4.41 15.89
N ASN A 134 -17.75 4.88 17.02
CA ASN A 134 -17.52 6.26 17.45
C ASN A 134 -17.21 6.29 18.95
N THR A 135 -16.04 6.80 19.30
CA THR A 135 -15.61 7.02 20.70
C THR A 135 -15.71 5.75 21.57
N CYS A 136 -15.32 4.62 20.98
CA CYS A 136 -15.21 3.31 21.65
C CYS A 136 -14.29 2.39 20.84
N SER A 137 -13.90 1.27 21.43
CA SER A 137 -12.89 0.36 20.85
C SER A 137 -13.30 -1.12 20.91
N PRO A 138 -14.39 -1.54 20.23
CA PRO A 138 -14.75 -2.95 20.16
C PRO A 138 -13.65 -3.80 19.49
N THR A 139 -13.60 -5.08 19.83
CA THR A 139 -12.75 -6.06 19.12
C THR A 139 -13.54 -6.69 17.98
N ILE A 140 -12.96 -6.73 16.78
CA ILE A 140 -13.56 -7.34 15.58
C ILE A 140 -12.58 -8.36 15.04
N THR A 141 -12.90 -9.65 15.15
CA THR A 141 -11.96 -10.71 14.80
C THR A 141 -12.60 -11.87 14.07
N HIS A 142 -11.90 -12.45 13.09
CA HIS A 142 -12.39 -13.57 12.29
C HIS A 142 -13.73 -13.31 11.60
N CYS A 143 -14.05 -12.04 11.31
CA CYS A 143 -15.30 -11.65 10.69
C CYS A 143 -15.16 -11.58 9.16
N THR A 144 -16.26 -11.82 8.45
CA THR A 144 -16.40 -11.48 7.03
C THR A 144 -17.26 -10.23 6.91
N ILE A 145 -16.76 -9.17 6.29
CA ILE A 145 -17.50 -7.94 5.99
C ILE A 145 -17.49 -7.76 4.48
N ASP A 146 -18.64 -7.97 3.86
CA ASP A 146 -18.70 -8.13 2.41
C ASP A 146 -19.90 -7.43 1.77
N SER A 147 -19.67 -6.82 0.61
CA SER A 147 -20.73 -6.16 -0.17
C SER A 147 -21.46 -5.05 0.59
N CYS A 148 -20.81 -4.39 1.55
CA CYS A 148 -21.37 -3.26 2.27
C CYS A 148 -21.04 -1.94 1.56
N LYS A 149 -21.94 -0.95 1.69
CA LYS A 149 -21.88 0.34 1.03
C LYS A 149 -21.99 1.50 2.02
N ALA A 150 -21.25 2.58 1.79
CA ALA A 150 -21.43 3.85 2.48
C ALA A 150 -21.58 5.00 1.47
N ALA A 151 -22.43 5.97 1.81
CA ALA A 151 -22.65 7.17 1.00
C ALA A 151 -21.50 8.17 1.09
N TYR A 152 -20.62 8.04 2.09
CA TYR A 152 -19.40 8.83 2.26
C TYR A 152 -18.25 7.85 2.51
N ASP A 153 -18.05 7.43 3.76
CA ASP A 153 -16.84 6.71 4.15
C ASP A 153 -17.07 5.31 4.67
N GLY A 154 -16.13 4.41 4.34
CA GLY A 154 -15.98 3.13 5.03
C GLY A 154 -17.16 2.21 4.74
N GLY A 155 -17.28 1.77 3.48
CA GLY A 155 -18.31 0.83 3.07
C GLY A 155 -18.38 -0.39 4.01
N ALA A 156 -17.23 -0.90 4.46
CA ALA A 156 -17.15 -1.94 5.46
C ALA A 156 -17.19 -1.38 6.89
N ILE A 157 -16.19 -0.56 7.23
CA ILE A 157 -15.93 -0.07 8.57
C ILE A 157 -15.60 1.42 8.51
N TRP A 158 -16.31 2.20 9.32
CA TRP A 158 -15.90 3.56 9.64
C TRP A 158 -15.68 3.70 11.15
N ALA A 159 -14.62 4.39 11.55
CA ALA A 159 -14.30 4.61 12.95
C ALA A 159 -13.76 6.01 13.23
N GLU A 160 -14.17 6.58 14.36
CA GLU A 160 -13.63 7.82 14.90
C GLU A 160 -13.33 7.69 16.40
N TYR A 161 -12.19 8.24 16.84
CA TYR A 161 -11.72 8.17 18.24
C TYR A 161 -11.70 6.75 18.80
N SER A 162 -11.14 5.81 18.03
CA SER A 162 -11.14 4.39 18.34
C SER A 162 -9.72 3.81 18.39
N ALA A 163 -9.50 2.85 19.30
CA ALA A 163 -8.30 2.01 19.32
C ALA A 163 -8.65 0.53 19.05
N SER A 164 -9.68 0.31 18.22
CA SER A 164 -10.19 -1.04 17.93
C SER A 164 -9.10 -1.96 17.36
N GLU A 165 -9.17 -3.22 17.77
CA GLU A 165 -8.39 -4.30 17.16
C GLU A 165 -9.24 -4.98 16.09
N ILE A 166 -8.72 -4.99 14.86
CA ILE A 166 -9.30 -5.66 13.70
C ILE A 166 -8.34 -6.76 13.27
N SER A 167 -8.71 -8.03 13.48
CA SER A 167 -7.79 -9.14 13.22
C SER A 167 -8.40 -10.34 12.52
N PHE A 168 -7.67 -10.96 11.59
CA PHE A 168 -8.10 -12.15 10.86
C PHE A 168 -9.45 -11.98 10.12
N CYS A 169 -9.81 -10.74 9.78
CA CYS A 169 -11.05 -10.45 9.06
C CYS A 169 -10.86 -10.55 7.55
N THR A 170 -11.93 -10.92 6.85
CA THR A 170 -12.06 -10.83 5.40
C THR A 170 -12.95 -9.64 5.06
N ILE A 171 -12.41 -8.62 4.40
CA ILE A 171 -13.08 -7.36 4.09
C ILE A 171 -13.08 -7.17 2.57
N THR A 172 -14.21 -7.51 1.92
CA THR A 172 -14.26 -7.63 0.46
C THR A 172 -15.45 -6.98 -0.21
N ASN A 173 -15.26 -6.53 -1.45
CA ASN A 173 -16.35 -6.00 -2.29
C ASN A 173 -17.13 -4.84 -1.64
N ASN A 174 -16.50 -4.09 -0.74
CA ASN A 174 -17.13 -2.97 -0.08
C ASN A 174 -16.92 -1.69 -0.88
N PHE A 175 -17.88 -0.79 -0.78
CA PHE A 175 -17.98 0.38 -1.63
C PHE A 175 -18.20 1.65 -0.80
N GLY A 176 -17.43 2.70 -1.07
CA GLY A 176 -17.63 4.06 -0.57
C GLY A 176 -17.84 5.04 -1.72
N ASP A 177 -18.87 5.89 -1.64
CA ASP A 177 -19.17 6.86 -2.70
C ASP A 177 -18.20 8.06 -2.72
N ASP A 178 -17.54 8.43 -1.61
CA ASP A 178 -16.72 9.67 -1.50
C ASP A 178 -15.26 9.34 -1.08
N ASP A 179 -14.87 9.51 0.19
CA ASP A 179 -13.45 9.51 0.56
C ASP A 179 -12.82 8.12 0.80
N CYS A 180 -13.60 7.05 1.05
CA CYS A 180 -13.01 5.71 1.26
C CYS A 180 -13.93 4.51 1.00
N GLY A 181 -13.41 3.55 0.25
CA GLY A 181 -14.03 2.32 -0.20
C GLY A 181 -14.43 1.39 0.94
N ALA A 182 -13.47 0.75 1.61
CA ALA A 182 -13.80 -0.23 2.67
C ALA A 182 -13.62 0.28 4.09
N ILE A 183 -12.45 0.83 4.43
CA ILE A 183 -12.05 1.03 5.83
C ILE A 183 -11.59 2.47 6.03
N SER A 184 -12.28 3.24 6.87
CA SER A 184 -11.89 4.60 7.22
C SER A 184 -11.76 4.77 8.73
N PHE A 185 -10.60 5.23 9.19
CA PHE A 185 -10.31 5.50 10.60
C PHE A 185 -9.78 6.92 10.77
N SER A 186 -10.51 7.72 11.55
CA SER A 186 -10.20 9.12 11.81
C SER A 186 -9.90 9.38 13.29
N ASN A 187 -8.87 10.18 13.59
CA ASN A 187 -8.46 10.52 14.97
C ASN A 187 -8.31 9.28 15.88
N SER A 188 -7.77 8.21 15.31
CA SER A 188 -7.84 6.85 15.87
C SER A 188 -6.46 6.22 16.01
N ASN A 189 -6.38 5.13 16.76
CA ASN A 189 -5.15 4.34 16.98
C ASN A 189 -5.40 2.83 16.77
N PRO A 190 -5.91 2.40 15.59
CA PRO A 190 -6.29 1.02 15.40
C PRO A 190 -5.10 0.08 15.23
N VAL A 191 -5.34 -1.19 15.54
CA VAL A 191 -4.42 -2.30 15.26
C VAL A 191 -5.07 -3.23 14.24
N PHE A 192 -4.40 -3.41 13.11
CA PHE A 192 -4.78 -4.35 12.05
C PHE A 192 -3.78 -5.49 11.98
N ASN A 193 -4.24 -6.73 12.20
CA ASN A 193 -3.38 -7.92 12.12
C ASN A 193 -4.02 -9.07 11.32
N GLY A 194 -3.34 -9.60 10.31
CA GLY A 194 -3.77 -10.84 9.66
C GLY A 194 -5.02 -10.72 8.79
N ASN A 195 -5.41 -9.50 8.37
CA ASN A 195 -6.63 -9.28 7.60
C ASN A 195 -6.43 -9.49 6.10
N TYR A 196 -7.50 -9.86 5.41
CA TYR A 196 -7.58 -9.93 3.96
C TYR A 196 -8.54 -8.84 3.45
N ILE A 197 -7.99 -7.79 2.83
CA ILE A 197 -8.71 -6.59 2.36
C ILE A 197 -8.62 -6.56 0.84
N ALA A 198 -9.71 -6.91 0.16
CA ALA A 198 -9.65 -7.10 -1.29
C ALA A 198 -10.89 -6.70 -2.08
N ALA A 199 -10.68 -6.32 -3.34
CA ALA A 199 -11.76 -5.97 -4.26
C ALA A 199 -12.69 -4.86 -3.74
N ASN A 200 -12.17 -3.96 -2.91
CA ASN A 200 -12.92 -2.81 -2.42
C ASN A 200 -12.74 -1.63 -3.38
N TRP A 201 -13.75 -0.77 -3.43
CA TRP A 201 -13.90 0.25 -4.47
C TRP A 201 -14.31 1.59 -3.86
N ALA A 202 -13.63 2.67 -4.26
CA ALA A 202 -14.06 4.04 -4.02
C ALA A 202 -14.18 4.81 -5.34
N ASP A 203 -15.26 5.58 -5.53
CA ASP A 203 -15.44 6.39 -6.74
C ASP A 203 -14.52 7.62 -6.76
N ASP A 204 -14.15 8.16 -5.60
CA ASP A 204 -13.18 9.26 -5.46
C ASP A 204 -11.87 8.74 -4.83
N SER A 205 -11.68 8.78 -3.51
CA SER A 205 -10.31 8.59 -2.97
C SER A 205 -9.89 7.13 -2.80
N VAL A 206 -10.04 6.52 -1.62
CA VAL A 206 -9.22 5.34 -1.24
C VAL A 206 -9.90 4.00 -1.45
N GLY A 207 -9.32 3.10 -2.25
CA GLY A 207 -9.93 1.78 -2.50
C GLY A 207 -9.96 0.87 -1.27
N GLY A 208 -8.79 0.64 -0.65
CA GLY A 208 -8.63 -0.32 0.45
C GLY A 208 -8.89 0.28 1.84
N ALA A 209 -7.91 1.00 2.39
CA ALA A 209 -8.01 1.57 3.74
C ALA A 209 -7.40 2.97 3.87
N PHE A 210 -8.17 3.86 4.50
CA PHE A 210 -7.81 5.23 4.80
C PHE A 210 -7.59 5.44 6.30
N PHE A 211 -6.44 6.00 6.66
CA PHE A 211 -6.11 6.37 8.04
C PHE A 211 -5.79 7.85 8.11
N ASN A 212 -6.64 8.61 8.80
CA ASN A 212 -6.50 10.05 8.95
C ASN A 212 -6.36 10.43 10.41
N SER A 213 -5.26 11.10 10.76
CA SER A 213 -5.00 11.63 12.10
C SER A 213 -4.90 10.53 13.19
N GLY A 214 -3.82 10.56 13.95
CA GLY A 214 -3.51 9.53 14.95
C GLY A 214 -2.47 8.53 14.44
N THR A 215 -2.49 7.32 14.99
CA THR A 215 -1.46 6.31 14.73
C THR A 215 -2.03 5.02 14.18
N VAL A 216 -1.24 4.24 13.44
CA VAL A 216 -1.70 2.92 12.96
C VAL A 216 -0.61 1.86 13.15
N THR A 217 -1.01 0.68 13.61
CA THR A 217 -0.20 -0.54 13.51
C THR A 217 -0.87 -1.48 12.53
N PHE A 218 -0.27 -1.64 11.35
CA PHE A 218 -0.81 -2.43 10.24
C PHE A 218 0.17 -3.56 9.91
N THR A 219 -0.15 -4.77 10.38
CA THR A 219 0.78 -5.91 10.34
C THR A 219 0.18 -7.18 9.76
N ASP A 220 0.97 -7.95 9.02
CA ASP A 220 0.58 -9.29 8.53
C ASP A 220 -0.71 -9.30 7.69
N ASN A 221 -1.08 -8.17 7.07
CA ASN A 221 -2.30 -8.08 6.26
C ASN A 221 -1.99 -8.33 4.78
N THR A 222 -3.02 -8.75 4.05
CA THR A 222 -3.04 -8.78 2.59
C THR A 222 -4.02 -7.73 2.07
N VAL A 223 -3.53 -6.75 1.32
CA VAL A 223 -4.31 -5.67 0.69
C VAL A 223 -4.20 -5.84 -0.81
N THR A 224 -5.26 -6.34 -1.46
CA THR A 224 -5.15 -6.72 -2.87
C THR A 224 -6.35 -6.43 -3.75
N GLY A 225 -6.12 -5.99 -4.98
CA GLY A 225 -7.21 -5.80 -5.95
C GLY A 225 -8.16 -4.68 -5.59
N ASN A 226 -7.76 -3.71 -4.76
CA ASN A 226 -8.58 -2.56 -4.40
C ASN A 226 -8.41 -1.45 -5.44
N TRP A 227 -9.47 -0.66 -5.65
CA TRP A 227 -9.53 0.37 -6.70
C TRP A 227 -9.99 1.71 -6.14
N ALA A 228 -9.27 2.75 -6.53
CA ALA A 228 -9.46 4.15 -6.18
C ALA A 228 -9.72 4.99 -7.45
N GLY A 229 -10.72 5.87 -7.41
CA GLY A 229 -11.02 6.80 -8.50
C GLY A 229 -10.06 7.98 -8.63
N ASN A 230 -9.32 8.29 -7.56
CA ASN A 230 -8.30 9.32 -7.39
C ASN A 230 -7.06 8.62 -6.77
N ASP A 231 -6.83 8.76 -5.46
CA ASP A 231 -5.56 8.37 -4.81
C ASP A 231 -5.65 7.15 -3.88
N GLY A 232 -4.52 6.45 -3.71
CA GLY A 232 -4.38 5.44 -2.64
C GLY A 232 -5.16 4.16 -2.93
N GLY A 233 -4.81 3.46 -4.01
CA GLY A 233 -5.51 2.25 -4.42
C GLY A 233 -5.58 1.20 -3.31
N GLY A 234 -4.44 0.94 -2.65
CA GLY A 234 -4.35 0.04 -1.50
C GLY A 234 -4.56 0.76 -0.17
N LEU A 235 -3.58 1.58 0.22
CA LEU A 235 -3.57 2.32 1.49
C LEU A 235 -3.39 3.81 1.24
N PHE A 236 -4.13 4.64 1.97
CA PHE A 236 -3.87 6.07 2.07
C PHE A 236 -3.66 6.48 3.52
N LEU A 237 -2.51 7.11 3.81
CA LEU A 237 -2.03 7.44 5.13
C LEU A 237 -1.84 8.95 5.30
N GLU A 238 -2.72 9.56 6.08
CA GLU A 238 -2.62 10.94 6.58
C GLU A 238 -2.44 10.93 8.11
N ILE A 239 -1.43 10.20 8.57
CA ILE A 239 -1.20 9.86 9.98
C ILE A 239 -0.06 10.66 10.61
N THR A 240 -0.01 10.67 11.94
CA THR A 240 1.08 11.34 12.68
C THR A 240 2.26 10.41 13.00
N ASP A 241 2.00 9.12 13.14
CA ASP A 241 2.99 8.06 13.38
C ASP A 241 2.40 6.71 12.96
N GLY A 242 3.23 5.72 12.66
CA GLY A 242 2.71 4.39 12.34
C GLY A 242 3.75 3.38 11.92
N LEU A 243 3.29 2.12 11.92
CA LEU A 243 4.04 0.96 11.48
C LEU A 243 3.23 0.21 10.42
N ILE A 244 3.76 0.12 9.22
CA ILE A 244 3.27 -0.77 8.16
C ILE A 244 4.31 -1.87 8.01
N ALA A 245 4.03 -3.07 8.52
CA ALA A 245 5.02 -4.15 8.51
C ALA A 245 4.50 -5.55 8.16
N ASN A 246 5.31 -6.33 7.45
CA ASN A 246 5.00 -7.72 7.08
C ASN A 246 3.70 -7.88 6.25
N ASN A 247 3.29 -6.85 5.50
CA ASN A 247 2.10 -6.91 4.68
C ASN A 247 2.42 -7.34 3.24
N THR A 248 1.42 -7.88 2.56
CA THR A 248 1.39 -7.98 1.10
C THR A 248 0.41 -6.94 0.56
N ILE A 249 0.90 -5.98 -0.22
CA ILE A 249 0.11 -4.91 -0.83
C ILE A 249 0.26 -5.05 -2.34
N SER A 250 -0.74 -5.63 -3.00
CA SER A 250 -0.57 -6.05 -4.39
C SER A 250 -1.77 -5.81 -5.29
N ASN A 251 -1.54 -5.60 -6.59
CA ASN A 251 -2.63 -5.48 -7.57
C ASN A 251 -3.66 -4.39 -7.22
N ASN A 252 -3.26 -3.35 -6.47
CA ASN A 252 -4.13 -2.23 -6.19
C ASN A 252 -3.94 -1.14 -7.25
N SER A 253 -5.00 -0.38 -7.52
CA SER A 253 -5.03 0.59 -8.62
C SER A 253 -5.59 1.92 -8.15
N ALA A 254 -4.89 3.00 -8.49
CA ALA A 254 -5.32 4.38 -8.34
C ALA A 254 -5.37 5.07 -9.71
N ASN A 255 -6.37 5.93 -9.92
CA ASN A 255 -6.56 6.69 -11.15
C ASN A 255 -5.83 8.04 -11.14
N GLU A 256 -5.27 8.43 -10.00
CA GLU A 256 -4.33 9.54 -9.82
C GLU A 256 -3.07 8.96 -9.15
N GLU A 257 -2.86 9.14 -7.85
CA GLU A 257 -1.58 8.87 -7.21
C GLU A 257 -1.56 7.67 -6.24
N GLY A 258 -0.38 7.08 -6.03
CA GLY A 258 -0.14 6.10 -4.95
C GLY A 258 -0.91 4.78 -5.09
N GLY A 259 -0.56 3.98 -6.11
CA GLY A 259 -1.28 2.75 -6.45
C GLY A 259 -1.32 1.75 -5.30
N GLY A 260 -0.16 1.48 -4.68
CA GLY A 260 -0.04 0.62 -3.52
C GLY A 260 -0.27 1.37 -2.21
N VAL A 261 0.62 2.32 -1.90
CA VAL A 261 0.60 3.12 -0.67
C VAL A 261 0.80 4.58 -0.98
N PHE A 262 -0.15 5.41 -0.55
CA PHE A 262 -0.01 6.86 -0.57
C PHE A 262 0.20 7.41 0.85
N VAL A 263 1.20 8.27 1.04
CA VAL A 263 1.51 8.93 2.30
C VAL A 263 1.45 10.45 2.13
N ASN A 264 0.46 11.08 2.78
CA ASN A 264 0.19 12.53 2.74
C ASN A 264 -0.05 13.09 4.15
N GLY A 265 0.99 13.14 4.99
CA GLY A 265 0.80 13.72 6.32
C GLY A 265 2.03 13.61 7.22
N PRO A 266 2.02 14.33 8.36
CA PRO A 266 3.16 14.51 9.24
C PRO A 266 3.54 13.23 9.96
N SER A 267 4.19 12.32 9.26
CA SER A 267 4.40 10.97 9.74
C SER A 267 5.88 10.68 10.02
N ASN A 268 6.15 10.12 11.21
CA ASN A 268 7.37 9.34 11.47
C ASN A 268 7.15 7.87 11.04
N LEU A 269 6.58 7.66 9.85
CA LEU A 269 6.14 6.34 9.41
C LEU A 269 7.32 5.39 9.18
N MET A 270 7.18 4.17 9.70
CA MET A 270 8.07 3.06 9.38
C MET A 270 7.35 2.05 8.48
N ILE A 271 7.89 1.86 7.27
CA ILE A 271 7.44 0.84 6.31
C ILE A 271 8.52 -0.24 6.24
N GLU A 272 8.25 -1.43 6.78
CA GLU A 272 9.26 -2.50 6.84
C GLU A 272 8.78 -3.92 6.55
N TYR A 273 9.63 -4.74 5.92
CA TYR A 273 9.33 -6.15 5.64
C TYR A 273 8.06 -6.40 4.82
N ASN A 274 7.60 -5.42 4.05
CA ASN A 274 6.43 -5.57 3.19
C ASN A 274 6.84 -6.09 1.81
N LEU A 275 5.91 -6.80 1.17
CA LEU A 275 5.88 -7.03 -0.27
C LEU A 275 4.89 -6.05 -0.89
N ILE A 276 5.36 -5.14 -1.74
CA ILE A 276 4.55 -4.13 -2.43
C ILE A 276 4.76 -4.34 -3.93
N ASN A 277 3.80 -4.98 -4.60
CA ASN A 277 3.98 -5.39 -5.98
C ASN A 277 2.76 -5.32 -6.89
N ASP A 278 2.99 -5.23 -8.19
CA ASP A 278 1.93 -5.22 -9.20
C ASP A 278 0.87 -4.12 -8.97
N ASN A 279 1.22 -3.04 -8.27
CA ASN A 279 0.31 -1.91 -8.07
C ASN A 279 0.44 -0.90 -9.21
N PHE A 280 -0.65 -0.18 -9.48
CA PHE A 280 -0.75 0.78 -10.57
C PHE A 280 -1.26 2.13 -10.08
N ALA A 281 -0.58 3.20 -10.48
CA ALA A 281 -1.08 4.58 -10.39
C ALA A 281 -1.16 5.16 -11.81
N ALA A 282 -2.17 5.98 -12.09
CA ALA A 282 -2.22 6.65 -13.38
C ALA A 282 -1.25 7.84 -13.44
N ASP A 283 -0.98 8.49 -12.30
CA ASP A 283 -0.06 9.62 -12.18
C ASP A 283 1.26 9.23 -11.51
N ASP A 284 1.45 9.46 -10.20
CA ASP A 284 2.73 9.26 -9.52
C ASP A 284 2.72 8.11 -8.52
N GLY A 285 3.87 7.42 -8.37
CA GLY A 285 4.09 6.45 -7.31
C GLY A 285 3.28 5.16 -7.47
N GLY A 286 3.66 4.32 -8.42
CA GLY A 286 2.97 3.03 -8.66
C GLY A 286 2.96 2.14 -7.40
N GLY A 287 4.11 2.00 -6.75
CA GLY A 287 4.24 1.26 -5.49
C GLY A 287 3.96 2.14 -4.27
N ILE A 288 4.83 3.13 -4.01
CA ILE A 288 4.74 4.05 -2.87
C ILE A 288 4.89 5.49 -3.34
N LEU A 289 4.03 6.39 -2.85
CA LEU A 289 4.18 7.84 -2.99
C LEU A 289 4.31 8.53 -1.62
N PHE A 290 5.24 9.49 -1.55
CA PHE A 290 5.31 10.51 -0.50
C PHE A 290 5.10 11.90 -1.11
N SER A 291 3.99 12.58 -0.78
CA SER A 291 3.64 13.90 -1.34
C SER A 291 4.14 15.09 -0.51
N ASP A 292 4.47 14.87 0.77
CA ASP A 292 4.40 15.95 1.76
C ASP A 292 5.68 16.03 2.63
N ASP A 293 5.96 17.19 3.23
CA ASP A 293 7.28 17.58 3.78
C ASP A 293 7.71 16.90 5.11
N TRP A 294 7.91 15.57 5.11
CA TRP A 294 8.11 14.79 6.35
C TRP A 294 9.25 13.77 6.31
N SER A 295 9.41 12.97 7.36
CA SER A 295 10.51 11.99 7.46
C SER A 295 10.00 10.58 7.74
N CYS A 296 10.02 9.76 6.70
CA CYS A 296 9.69 8.34 6.80
C CYS A 296 10.92 7.47 6.60
N THR A 297 10.90 6.27 7.20
CA THR A 297 11.91 5.24 6.97
C THR A 297 11.29 4.05 6.26
N ILE A 298 11.82 3.74 5.09
CA ILE A 298 11.44 2.60 4.26
C ILE A 298 12.58 1.60 4.31
N ARG A 299 12.37 0.45 4.93
CA ARG A 299 13.45 -0.53 5.10
C ARG A 299 13.07 -1.99 4.94
N ARG A 300 13.93 -2.77 4.28
CA ARG A 300 13.76 -4.24 4.14
C ARG A 300 12.44 -4.64 3.49
N ASN A 301 11.95 -3.82 2.57
CA ASN A 301 10.79 -4.15 1.75
C ASN A 301 11.24 -4.74 0.41
N ILE A 302 10.34 -5.50 -0.20
CA ILE A 302 10.39 -5.86 -1.62
C ILE A 302 9.37 -4.98 -2.34
N ILE A 303 9.82 -4.13 -3.25
CA ILE A 303 9.00 -3.20 -4.03
C ILE A 303 9.21 -3.56 -5.50
N ALA A 304 8.26 -4.32 -6.04
CA ALA A 304 8.46 -5.06 -7.29
C ALA A 304 7.35 -4.85 -8.32
N ASP A 305 7.70 -4.73 -9.60
CA ASP A 305 6.75 -4.80 -10.71
C ASP A 305 5.58 -3.78 -10.61
N ASN A 306 5.77 -2.68 -9.87
CA ASN A 306 4.79 -1.61 -9.80
C ASN A 306 4.94 -0.68 -11.00
N THR A 307 3.81 -0.17 -11.49
CA THR A 307 3.76 0.64 -12.70
C THR A 307 3.08 1.97 -12.46
N THR A 308 3.56 3.02 -13.12
CA THR A 308 2.86 4.29 -13.18
C THR A 308 3.00 4.95 -14.55
N ASN A 309 2.06 5.81 -14.97
CA ASN A 309 2.23 6.53 -16.26
C ASN A 309 3.09 7.81 -16.15
N GLN A 310 3.38 8.30 -14.94
CA GLN A 310 4.27 9.45 -14.75
C GLN A 310 5.57 9.01 -14.03
N VAL A 311 5.84 9.45 -12.79
CA VAL A 311 7.14 9.27 -12.16
C VAL A 311 7.13 8.31 -10.96
N GLY A 312 8.26 7.64 -10.72
CA GLY A 312 8.46 6.78 -9.55
C GLY A 312 7.66 5.50 -9.62
N GLY A 313 8.01 4.59 -10.55
CA GLY A 313 7.31 3.32 -10.70
C GLY A 313 7.27 2.51 -9.40
N GLY A 314 8.42 2.38 -8.74
CA GLY A 314 8.53 1.75 -7.42
C GLY A 314 8.21 2.74 -6.29
N ILE A 315 9.03 3.78 -6.16
CA ILE A 315 8.90 4.82 -5.13
C ILE A 315 8.96 6.20 -5.78
N CYS A 316 7.97 7.04 -5.50
CA CYS A 316 8.01 8.46 -5.78
C CYS A 316 8.13 9.25 -4.47
N VAL A 317 9.08 10.18 -4.43
CA VAL A 317 9.27 11.12 -3.32
C VAL A 317 9.14 12.54 -3.89
N GLN A 318 8.02 13.20 -3.66
CA GLN A 318 7.77 14.56 -4.15
C GLN A 318 8.35 15.62 -3.19
N SER A 319 8.31 15.37 -1.87
CA SER A 319 8.78 16.32 -0.86
C SER A 319 9.36 15.63 0.39
N GLY A 320 9.86 16.41 1.36
CA GLY A 320 10.31 15.89 2.66
C GLY A 320 11.79 15.49 2.79
N SER A 321 12.05 14.57 3.72
CA SER A 321 13.37 14.11 4.15
C SER A 321 13.34 12.62 4.53
N HIS A 322 13.42 11.75 3.53
CA HIS A 322 13.15 10.31 3.69
C HIS A 322 14.44 9.46 3.70
N THR A 323 14.37 8.31 4.35
CA THR A 323 15.43 7.29 4.35
C THR A 323 14.91 6.00 3.72
N ILE A 324 15.51 5.61 2.59
CA ILE A 324 15.25 4.37 1.87
C ILE A 324 16.47 3.46 2.06
N ILE A 325 16.35 2.42 2.88
CA ILE A 325 17.49 1.60 3.29
C ILE A 325 17.24 0.09 3.26
N ASP A 326 18.21 -0.70 2.78
CA ASP A 326 18.14 -2.17 2.78
C ASP A 326 16.91 -2.75 2.05
N ASN A 327 16.38 -2.09 1.01
CA ASN A 327 15.23 -2.59 0.23
C ASN A 327 15.67 -3.31 -1.05
N GLU A 328 14.78 -4.16 -1.57
CA GLU A 328 14.85 -4.70 -2.93
C GLU A 328 13.80 -4.00 -3.80
N ILE A 329 14.24 -3.19 -4.76
CA ILE A 329 13.39 -2.36 -5.63
C ILE A 329 13.64 -2.80 -7.07
N TYR A 330 12.75 -3.60 -7.64
CA TYR A 330 13.00 -4.20 -8.95
C TYR A 330 11.82 -4.33 -9.89
N GLY A 331 12.07 -4.37 -11.20
CA GLY A 331 11.02 -4.59 -12.20
C GLY A 331 9.99 -3.47 -12.32
N ASN A 332 10.18 -2.35 -11.61
CA ASN A 332 9.22 -1.26 -11.61
C ASN A 332 9.33 -0.42 -12.89
N GLN A 333 8.20 0.11 -13.34
CA GLN A 333 8.09 0.87 -14.59
C GLN A 333 7.43 2.23 -14.38
N ALA A 334 8.07 3.28 -14.90
CA ALA A 334 7.52 4.62 -14.97
C ALA A 334 7.28 5.05 -16.43
N GLY A 335 6.14 5.68 -16.72
CA GLY A 335 5.89 6.29 -18.02
C GLY A 335 6.75 7.51 -18.29
N GLN A 336 7.31 8.14 -17.24
CA GLN A 336 8.26 9.23 -17.31
C GLN A 336 9.59 8.93 -16.60
N HIS A 337 9.83 9.43 -15.38
CA HIS A 337 11.15 9.42 -14.75
C HIS A 337 11.20 8.49 -13.54
N GLY A 338 12.38 7.93 -13.25
CA GLY A 338 12.60 7.17 -12.03
C GLY A 338 11.83 5.86 -12.02
N GLY A 339 12.21 4.91 -12.89
CA GLY A 339 11.55 3.60 -12.94
C GLY A 339 11.49 2.92 -11.57
N GLY A 340 12.64 2.88 -10.88
CA GLY A 340 12.73 2.39 -9.51
C GLY A 340 12.37 3.46 -8.49
N ILE A 341 13.15 4.54 -8.44
CA ILE A 341 13.01 5.65 -7.49
C ILE A 341 13.03 6.98 -8.24
N TYR A 342 12.03 7.83 -7.98
CA TYR A 342 12.04 9.23 -8.34
C TYR A 342 12.14 10.09 -7.06
N ASN A 343 13.08 11.03 -7.02
CA ASN A 343 13.23 11.97 -5.91
C ASN A 343 13.18 13.42 -6.37
N ALA A 344 12.24 14.19 -5.80
CA ALA A 344 12.18 15.65 -5.83
C ALA A 344 12.24 16.28 -4.42
N ALA A 345 12.44 15.48 -3.36
CA ALA A 345 12.60 15.98 -2.01
C ALA A 345 13.90 16.78 -1.79
N GLN A 346 13.88 17.61 -0.75
CA GLN A 346 15.00 18.45 -0.33
C GLN A 346 16.21 17.64 0.15
N TYR A 347 15.98 16.47 0.75
CA TYR A 347 17.03 15.60 1.26
C TYR A 347 16.57 14.15 1.20
N ILE A 348 17.41 13.25 0.71
CA ILE A 348 17.11 11.81 0.73
C ILE A 348 18.36 11.00 1.01
N ILE A 349 18.21 9.94 1.80
CA ILE A 349 19.21 8.90 1.96
C ILE A 349 18.71 7.64 1.27
N ILE A 350 19.41 7.23 0.22
CA ILE A 350 19.22 5.96 -0.48
C ILE A 350 20.44 5.10 -0.16
N GLN A 351 20.30 4.13 0.73
CA GLN A 351 21.44 3.37 1.25
C GLN A 351 21.25 1.85 1.23
N GLY A 352 22.25 1.09 0.77
CA GLY A 352 22.25 -0.37 0.93
C GLY A 352 21.11 -1.10 0.20
N ASN A 353 20.46 -0.46 -0.77
CA ASN A 353 19.36 -1.05 -1.53
C ASN A 353 19.89 -1.85 -2.73
N LEU A 354 19.12 -2.86 -3.13
CA LEU A 354 19.18 -3.44 -4.47
C LEU A 354 18.15 -2.74 -5.36
N ILE A 355 18.60 -2.06 -6.42
CA ILE A 355 17.76 -1.32 -7.36
C ILE A 355 18.00 -1.92 -8.74
N ALA A 356 17.13 -2.84 -9.17
CA ALA A 356 17.41 -3.71 -10.28
C ALA A 356 16.31 -3.83 -11.34
N SER A 357 16.65 -3.89 -12.62
CA SER A 357 15.68 -4.17 -13.69
C SER A 357 14.50 -3.17 -13.76
N ASN A 358 14.69 -1.95 -13.24
CA ASN A 358 13.68 -0.92 -13.33
C ASN A 358 13.85 -0.14 -14.65
N SER A 359 12.74 0.37 -15.17
CA SER A 359 12.73 1.03 -16.45
C SER A 359 11.82 2.24 -16.50
N CYS A 360 12.11 3.13 -17.43
CA CYS A 360 11.14 4.12 -17.86
C CYS A 360 11.02 4.18 -19.38
N GLU A 361 10.01 4.89 -19.88
CA GLU A 361 9.80 5.05 -21.31
C GLU A 361 11.02 5.63 -22.04
N SER A 362 11.16 5.26 -23.31
CA SER A 362 12.38 5.47 -24.11
C SER A 362 12.80 6.93 -24.34
N SER A 363 11.99 7.93 -23.95
CA SER A 363 12.32 9.36 -24.04
C SER A 363 12.68 10.01 -22.70
N TYR A 364 12.61 9.24 -21.61
CA TYR A 364 12.77 9.74 -20.25
C TYR A 364 13.92 9.04 -19.51
N ASN A 365 14.26 9.53 -18.32
CA ASN A 365 15.57 9.30 -17.72
C ASN A 365 15.48 8.63 -16.35
N GLY A 366 16.60 8.09 -15.88
CA GLY A 366 16.73 7.50 -14.53
C GLY A 366 15.97 6.18 -14.42
N GLY A 367 16.48 5.13 -15.06
CA GLY A 367 15.81 3.82 -15.05
C GLY A 367 15.74 3.25 -13.63
N GLY A 368 16.88 3.27 -12.93
CA GLY A 368 16.95 2.90 -11.52
C GLY A 368 16.54 4.05 -10.61
N ILE A 369 17.29 5.16 -10.67
CA ILE A 369 17.12 6.33 -9.80
C ILE A 369 17.11 7.61 -10.63
N TYR A 370 16.13 8.48 -10.39
CA TYR A 370 16.11 9.86 -10.87
C TYR A 370 16.18 10.83 -9.68
N LEU A 371 17.22 11.66 -9.63
CA LEU A 371 17.40 12.71 -8.62
C LEU A 371 17.15 14.08 -9.26
N ASN A 372 15.95 14.61 -9.02
CA ASN A 372 15.48 15.87 -9.57
C ASN A 372 15.96 17.08 -8.77
N ASP A 373 15.88 17.02 -7.44
CA ASP A 373 16.25 18.11 -6.55
C ASP A 373 16.92 17.61 -5.25
N GLY A 374 17.34 18.54 -4.39
CA GLY A 374 17.79 18.30 -3.03
C GLY A 374 19.27 17.95 -2.86
N ASP A 375 19.62 17.75 -1.60
CA ASP A 375 20.92 17.25 -1.12
C ASP A 375 20.83 15.73 -0.95
N ASN A 376 21.24 14.99 -1.97
CA ASN A 376 21.00 13.55 -2.03
C ASN A 376 22.22 12.74 -1.57
N GLN A 377 21.97 11.66 -0.82
CA GLN A 377 22.98 10.68 -0.43
C GLN A 377 22.63 9.31 -1.02
N VAL A 378 23.39 8.89 -2.04
CA VAL A 378 23.26 7.56 -2.65
C VAL A 378 24.48 6.73 -2.24
N ILE A 379 24.30 5.83 -1.27
CA ILE A 379 25.41 5.20 -0.55
C ILE A 379 25.30 3.67 -0.57
N ASN A 380 26.37 2.98 -0.98
CA ASN A 380 26.49 1.52 -0.87
C ASN A 380 25.31 0.72 -1.47
N ASN A 381 24.66 1.24 -2.50
CA ASN A 381 23.59 0.53 -3.20
C ASN A 381 24.17 -0.37 -4.30
N VAL A 382 23.39 -1.38 -4.69
CA VAL A 382 23.56 -2.14 -5.92
C VAL A 382 22.54 -1.64 -6.92
N VAL A 383 22.98 -0.97 -7.99
CA VAL A 383 22.12 -0.43 -9.05
C VAL A 383 22.44 -1.16 -10.35
N CYS A 384 21.55 -2.07 -10.79
CA CYS A 384 21.86 -2.93 -11.93
C CYS A 384 20.72 -3.28 -12.89
N ASN A 385 21.06 -3.58 -14.15
CA ASN A 385 20.09 -3.96 -15.18
C ASN A 385 18.96 -2.94 -15.42
N ASN A 386 19.12 -1.69 -15.00
CA ASN A 386 18.11 -0.66 -15.21
C ASN A 386 18.25 -0.02 -16.59
N SER A 387 17.14 0.45 -17.17
CA SER A 387 17.12 1.00 -18.53
C SER A 387 16.38 2.34 -18.65
N ALA A 388 16.95 3.31 -19.37
CA ALA A 388 16.32 4.60 -19.64
C ALA A 388 16.87 5.27 -20.92
N TYR A 389 16.36 6.46 -21.28
CA TYR A 389 16.95 7.29 -22.33
C TYR A 389 18.32 7.86 -21.94
N LYS A 390 18.43 8.38 -20.71
CA LYS A 390 19.70 8.80 -20.08
C LYS A 390 19.75 8.31 -18.63
N GLY A 391 20.96 8.05 -18.13
CA GLY A 391 21.14 7.59 -16.76
C GLY A 391 20.44 6.26 -16.53
N GLY A 392 20.87 5.20 -17.23
CA GLY A 392 20.25 3.89 -17.15
C GLY A 392 20.12 3.43 -15.70
N GLY A 393 21.23 3.50 -14.96
CA GLY A 393 21.25 3.28 -13.51
C GLY A 393 20.75 4.50 -12.75
N ILE A 394 21.49 5.61 -12.81
CA ILE A 394 21.24 6.81 -12.02
C ILE A 394 21.29 8.05 -12.93
N TYR A 395 20.30 8.92 -12.80
CA TYR A 395 20.26 10.23 -13.42
C TYR A 395 20.25 11.32 -12.34
N CYS A 396 21.14 12.31 -12.45
CA CYS A 396 21.29 13.41 -11.50
C CYS A 396 21.13 14.77 -12.19
N GLU A 397 20.08 15.49 -11.82
CA GLU A 397 19.84 16.90 -12.14
C GLU A 397 19.81 17.78 -10.88
N SER A 398 19.60 17.16 -9.72
CA SER A 398 19.62 17.80 -8.41
C SER A 398 20.92 18.55 -8.12
N PRO A 399 20.89 19.66 -7.35
CA PRO A 399 22.05 20.55 -7.18
C PRO A 399 23.26 19.89 -6.51
N ILE A 400 23.05 19.00 -5.54
CA ILE A 400 24.11 18.37 -4.75
C ILE A 400 23.85 16.86 -4.59
N ASN A 401 24.83 16.05 -4.98
CA ASN A 401 24.76 14.59 -4.81
C ASN A 401 26.04 14.02 -4.24
N ALA A 402 25.92 13.21 -3.19
CA ALA A 402 26.98 12.34 -2.71
C ALA A 402 26.69 10.91 -3.20
N ILE A 403 27.42 10.46 -4.22
CA ILE A 403 27.28 9.13 -4.82
C ILE A 403 28.50 8.33 -4.40
N THR A 404 28.35 7.52 -3.35
CA THR A 404 29.50 6.90 -2.68
C THR A 404 29.37 5.40 -2.47
N GLY A 405 30.39 4.64 -2.82
CA GLY A 405 30.46 3.20 -2.47
C GLY A 405 29.48 2.30 -3.22
N ASN A 406 28.81 2.80 -4.27
CA ASN A 406 27.79 2.05 -4.99
C ASN A 406 28.42 1.06 -5.99
N GLN A 407 27.71 -0.05 -6.24
CA GLN A 407 27.97 -0.96 -7.35
C GLN A 407 26.95 -0.65 -8.45
N ILE A 408 27.39 -0.05 -9.55
CA ILE A 408 26.54 0.40 -10.65
C ILE A 408 26.92 -0.43 -11.88
N TYR A 409 26.11 -1.43 -12.23
CA TYR A 409 26.50 -2.35 -13.31
C TYR A 409 25.37 -2.87 -14.21
N LEU A 410 25.70 -3.23 -15.45
CA LEU A 410 24.75 -3.75 -16.44
C LEU A 410 23.56 -2.81 -16.72
N ASN A 411 23.69 -1.52 -16.43
CA ASN A 411 22.65 -0.56 -16.77
C ASN A 411 22.81 -0.09 -18.21
N GLU A 412 21.67 0.20 -18.85
CA GLU A 412 21.60 0.62 -20.23
C GLU A 412 20.93 1.99 -20.36
N ALA A 413 21.60 2.93 -21.00
CA ALA A 413 20.95 4.14 -21.48
C ALA A 413 20.83 4.09 -23.01
N TYR A 414 19.79 4.66 -23.59
CA TYR A 414 19.81 4.84 -25.05
C TYR A 414 20.91 5.83 -25.46
N LEU A 415 20.94 7.03 -24.87
CA LEU A 415 21.80 8.12 -25.33
C LEU A 415 23.04 8.37 -24.46
N GLN A 416 22.87 8.60 -23.15
CA GLN A 416 23.97 9.12 -22.31
C GLN A 416 23.97 8.50 -20.92
N GLY A 417 25.17 8.19 -20.40
CA GLY A 417 25.35 7.75 -19.02
C GLY A 417 24.69 6.40 -18.78
N GLY A 418 25.25 5.32 -19.32
CA GLY A 418 24.70 3.98 -19.14
C GLY A 418 24.54 3.64 -17.66
N GLY A 419 25.60 3.86 -16.88
CA GLY A 419 25.57 3.72 -15.42
C GLY A 419 25.05 4.97 -14.72
N LEU A 420 25.72 6.10 -14.95
CA LEU A 420 25.48 7.36 -14.27
C LEU A 420 25.48 8.54 -15.25
N TYR A 421 24.46 9.40 -15.17
CA TYR A 421 24.40 10.68 -15.85
C TYR A 421 24.33 11.81 -14.83
N CYS A 422 25.17 12.84 -14.98
CA CYS A 422 25.10 14.04 -14.17
C CYS A 422 25.17 15.30 -15.03
N GLU A 423 24.25 16.24 -14.79
CA GLU A 423 24.16 17.50 -15.51
C GLU A 423 23.95 18.70 -14.57
N ASN A 424 24.72 19.77 -14.78
CA ASN A 424 24.53 21.09 -14.16
C ASN A 424 24.55 21.14 -12.63
N ASN A 425 25.16 20.15 -11.97
CA ASN A 425 25.17 19.99 -10.52
C ASN A 425 26.57 19.79 -9.90
N SER A 426 26.61 19.80 -8.57
CA SER A 426 27.79 19.52 -7.76
C SER A 426 27.75 18.09 -7.22
N ASN A 427 28.51 17.18 -7.82
CA ASN A 427 28.53 15.77 -7.40
C ASN A 427 29.86 15.39 -6.78
N ASP A 428 29.79 14.67 -5.65
CA ASP A 428 30.91 13.92 -5.08
C ASP A 428 30.72 12.44 -5.41
N ILE A 429 31.40 12.00 -6.47
CA ILE A 429 31.34 10.63 -7.00
C ILE A 429 32.59 9.90 -6.52
N THR A 430 32.46 9.10 -5.46
CA THR A 430 33.63 8.44 -4.84
C THR A 430 33.44 6.98 -4.48
N TYR A 431 34.52 6.20 -4.57
CA TYR A 431 34.53 4.79 -4.14
C TYR A 431 33.48 3.90 -4.83
N ASN A 432 32.96 4.30 -6.00
CA ASN A 432 31.98 3.50 -6.73
C ASN A 432 32.66 2.49 -7.65
N TYR A 433 31.98 1.36 -7.88
CA TYR A 433 32.31 0.35 -8.88
C TYR A 433 31.32 0.47 -10.02
N ILE A 434 31.72 1.12 -11.12
CA ILE A 434 30.87 1.42 -12.26
C ILE A 434 31.29 0.52 -13.42
N THR A 435 30.60 -0.59 -13.63
CA THR A 435 31.07 -1.64 -14.52
C THR A 435 30.04 -2.19 -15.48
N ASN A 436 30.46 -2.60 -16.68
CA ASN A 436 29.56 -3.27 -17.64
C ASN A 436 28.29 -2.48 -17.99
N ASN A 437 28.31 -1.15 -17.88
CA ASN A 437 27.20 -0.30 -18.31
C ASN A 437 27.39 0.11 -19.77
N GLN A 438 26.29 0.41 -20.46
CA GLN A 438 26.36 0.74 -21.87
C GLN A 438 25.40 1.82 -22.33
N THR A 439 25.74 2.45 -23.46
CA THR A 439 24.76 3.19 -24.27
C THR A 439 24.55 2.54 -25.62
N THR A 440 23.32 2.55 -26.16
CA THR A 440 23.00 1.86 -27.42
C THR A 440 22.91 2.76 -28.66
N ALA A 441 22.72 4.08 -28.50
CA ALA A 441 22.68 5.01 -29.63
C ALA A 441 24.04 5.08 -30.35
N THR A 442 24.01 5.29 -31.67
CA THR A 442 25.22 5.41 -32.53
C THR A 442 26.09 6.63 -32.20
N ASN A 443 25.50 7.64 -31.57
CA ASN A 443 26.17 8.80 -31.01
C ASN A 443 26.16 8.79 -29.47
N GLY A 444 25.99 7.62 -28.86
CA GLY A 444 25.93 7.47 -27.42
C GLY A 444 27.23 7.89 -26.72
N GLN A 445 27.10 8.37 -25.48
CA GLN A 445 28.20 8.99 -24.73
C GLN A 445 28.21 8.53 -23.26
N GLY A 446 29.40 8.29 -22.71
CA GLY A 446 29.56 7.94 -21.30
C GLY A 446 28.93 6.58 -20.99
N GLY A 447 29.56 5.49 -21.44
CA GLY A 447 29.05 4.14 -21.21
C GLY A 447 28.89 3.86 -19.72
N GLY A 448 29.92 4.18 -18.94
CA GLY A 448 29.86 4.18 -17.48
C GLY A 448 29.25 5.46 -16.93
N VAL A 449 29.93 6.58 -17.17
CA VAL A 449 29.58 7.89 -16.59
C VAL A 449 29.55 8.96 -17.66
N PHE A 450 28.52 9.80 -17.64
CA PHE A 450 28.44 11.02 -18.41
C PHE A 450 28.37 12.23 -17.47
N LEU A 451 29.29 13.18 -17.63
CA LEU A 451 29.37 14.41 -16.86
C LEU A 451 29.28 15.62 -17.77
N ILE A 452 28.35 16.53 -17.48
CA ILE A 452 28.23 17.80 -18.20
C ILE A 452 27.94 18.97 -17.27
N GLY A 453 28.59 20.11 -17.53
CA GLY A 453 28.36 21.32 -16.75
C GLY A 453 29.05 21.32 -15.38
N SER A 454 28.77 22.35 -14.58
CA SER A 454 29.07 22.52 -13.15
C SER A 454 30.39 21.93 -12.61
N ASN A 455 30.46 21.66 -11.30
CA ASN A 455 31.68 21.24 -10.60
C ASN A 455 31.55 19.80 -10.15
N HIS A 456 32.51 18.94 -10.47
CA HIS A 456 32.45 17.54 -10.06
C HIS A 456 33.72 17.12 -9.33
N ARG A 457 33.55 16.37 -8.25
CA ARG A 457 34.63 15.60 -7.64
C ARG A 457 34.44 14.14 -8.01
N VAL A 458 35.42 13.58 -8.69
CA VAL A 458 35.42 12.18 -9.13
C VAL A 458 36.69 11.55 -8.60
N ALA A 459 36.58 10.77 -7.52
CA ALA A 459 37.77 10.21 -6.89
C ALA A 459 37.63 8.79 -6.37
N SER A 460 38.71 8.02 -6.49
CA SER A 460 38.80 6.65 -5.94
C SER A 460 37.74 5.69 -6.48
N ASN A 461 37.26 5.89 -7.71
CA ASN A 461 36.30 5.00 -8.36
C ASN A 461 37.00 3.94 -9.21
N VAL A 462 36.34 2.80 -9.40
CA VAL A 462 36.69 1.78 -10.39
C VAL A 462 35.67 1.84 -11.51
N VAL A 463 36.08 2.25 -12.71
CA VAL A 463 35.24 2.33 -13.89
C VAL A 463 35.78 1.35 -14.93
N ASN A 464 35.10 0.22 -15.10
CA ASN A 464 35.63 -0.92 -15.87
C ASN A 464 34.62 -1.50 -16.85
N GLU A 465 35.08 -2.00 -18.00
CA GLU A 465 34.24 -2.78 -18.94
C GLU A 465 32.97 -2.08 -19.43
N ASN A 466 32.91 -0.74 -19.39
CA ASN A 466 31.77 0.00 -19.91
C ASN A 466 31.89 0.22 -21.43
N PHE A 467 30.76 0.29 -22.12
CA PHE A 467 30.69 0.31 -23.59
C PHE A 467 29.86 1.48 -24.14
N THR A 468 30.41 2.24 -25.08
CA THR A 468 29.67 3.28 -25.81
C THR A 468 30.35 3.65 -27.14
N ASN A 469 29.88 4.69 -27.83
CA ASN A 469 30.56 5.28 -28.98
C ASN A 469 31.61 6.31 -28.55
N TYR A 470 31.34 7.14 -27.54
CA TYR A 470 32.29 8.17 -27.05
C TYR A 470 32.39 8.15 -25.52
N GLY A 471 33.61 8.01 -24.97
CA GLY A 471 33.80 7.98 -23.52
C GLY A 471 33.32 6.66 -22.91
N GLY A 472 33.97 5.54 -23.28
CA GLY A 472 33.65 4.17 -22.84
C GLY A 472 33.36 4.13 -21.33
N GLY A 473 34.37 4.52 -20.55
CA GLY A 473 34.27 4.67 -19.11
C GLY A 473 33.57 5.97 -18.74
N ILE A 474 34.22 7.09 -19.05
CA ILE A 474 33.73 8.42 -18.67
C ILE A 474 33.73 9.38 -19.87
N TYR A 475 32.63 10.10 -20.06
CA TYR A 475 32.54 11.24 -20.95
C TYR A 475 32.39 12.53 -20.13
N ILE A 476 33.16 13.56 -20.44
CA ILE A 476 33.14 14.85 -19.75
C ILE A 476 33.02 15.98 -20.77
N SER A 477 32.10 16.90 -20.54
CA SER A 477 31.94 18.09 -21.38
C SER A 477 31.53 19.33 -20.59
N ALA A 478 32.11 20.49 -20.93
CA ALA A 478 31.68 21.81 -20.43
C ALA A 478 31.61 21.93 -18.89
N CYS A 479 32.49 21.22 -18.16
CA CYS A 479 32.55 21.31 -16.71
C CYS A 479 33.32 22.56 -16.26
N ASN A 480 32.77 23.33 -15.32
CA ASN A 480 33.40 24.53 -14.77
C ASN A 480 34.58 24.19 -13.84
N GLY A 481 34.55 23.02 -13.22
CA GLY A 481 35.58 22.53 -12.31
C GLY A 481 35.52 21.01 -12.17
N LEU A 482 36.69 20.36 -12.21
CA LEU A 482 36.78 18.91 -12.11
C LEU A 482 37.97 18.51 -11.23
N ASP A 483 37.66 17.97 -10.05
CA ASP A 483 38.63 17.33 -9.16
C ASP A 483 38.66 15.83 -9.45
N PHE A 484 39.58 15.42 -10.33
CA PHE A 484 39.70 14.03 -10.79
C PHE A 484 41.00 13.37 -10.30
N TYR A 485 40.92 12.41 -9.38
CA TYR A 485 42.11 11.71 -8.86
C TYR A 485 41.84 10.30 -8.33
N ASN A 486 42.85 9.43 -8.37
CA ASN A 486 42.80 8.05 -7.86
C ASN A 486 41.72 7.16 -8.50
N ASN A 487 41.25 7.44 -9.71
CA ASN A 487 40.30 6.58 -10.41
C ASN A 487 41.03 5.52 -11.24
N ASP A 488 40.54 4.29 -11.22
CA ASP A 488 40.96 3.20 -12.11
C ASP A 488 39.99 3.12 -13.31
N LEU A 489 40.49 3.43 -14.50
CA LEU A 489 39.71 3.42 -15.75
C LEU A 489 40.24 2.31 -16.67
N ALA A 490 39.84 1.07 -16.41
CA ALA A 490 40.33 -0.11 -17.12
C ALA A 490 39.30 -0.69 -18.10
N HIS A 491 39.77 -1.38 -19.14
CA HIS A 491 38.97 -2.19 -20.09
C HIS A 491 37.65 -1.60 -20.65
N ASN A 492 37.48 -0.29 -20.60
CA ASN A 492 36.33 0.38 -21.17
C ASN A 492 36.51 0.53 -22.70
N ILE A 493 35.42 0.38 -23.44
CA ILE A 493 35.42 0.34 -24.89
C ILE A 493 34.59 1.51 -25.43
N ALA A 494 35.21 2.32 -26.27
CA ALA A 494 34.53 3.31 -27.09
C ALA A 494 34.75 2.96 -28.58
N VAL A 495 33.68 2.87 -29.37
CA VAL A 495 33.78 2.57 -30.80
C VAL A 495 34.48 3.70 -31.56
N ALA A 496 34.22 4.96 -31.19
CA ALA A 496 34.82 6.12 -31.84
C ALA A 496 36.03 6.65 -31.05
N ASN A 497 35.81 7.29 -29.90
CA ASN A 497 36.89 7.96 -29.15
C ASN A 497 36.76 7.83 -27.63
N GLY A 498 37.91 7.77 -26.96
CA GLY A 498 38.01 7.83 -25.49
C GLY A 498 37.50 6.58 -24.80
N GLY A 499 38.17 5.43 -24.99
CA GLY A 499 37.81 4.18 -24.31
C GLY A 499 37.73 4.34 -22.79
N GLY A 500 38.82 4.75 -22.13
CA GLY A 500 38.78 5.08 -20.70
C GLY A 500 38.03 6.38 -20.42
N MET A 501 38.44 7.48 -21.06
CA MET A 501 37.87 8.80 -20.84
C MET A 501 37.86 9.62 -22.14
N TYR A 502 36.81 10.41 -22.35
CA TYR A 502 36.71 11.39 -23.43
C TYR A 502 36.43 12.78 -22.85
N LEU A 503 37.28 13.76 -23.18
CA LEU A 503 37.16 15.15 -22.71
C LEU A 503 36.80 16.05 -23.88
N MET A 504 35.65 16.72 -23.81
CA MET A 504 35.19 17.67 -24.83
C MET A 504 35.02 19.06 -24.22
N SER A 505 35.95 19.98 -24.53
CA SER A 505 35.97 21.38 -24.04
C SER A 505 35.66 21.52 -22.54
N ILE A 506 36.72 21.55 -21.72
CA ILE A 506 36.68 21.97 -20.31
C ILE A 506 36.78 23.50 -20.26
#